data_AF-A0A512D1U7-F1
#
_entry.id   AF-A0A512D1U7-F1
#
_cell.length_a   1.000
_cell.length_b   1.000
_cell.length_c   1.000
_cell.angle_alpha   90.00
_cell.angle_beta   90.00
_cell.angle_gamma   90.00
#
_symmetry.space_group_name_H-M   'P 1'
#
loop_
_entity.id
_entity.type
_entity.pdbx_description
1 polymer ?
#
loop_
_entity_poly.entity_id
_entity_poly.type
_entity_poly.pdbx_seq_one_letter_code
_entity_poly.pdbx_strand_id
1 'polypeptide(L)'
;MSRGVRDDGDGQHPSLSRRRLLSWGAFGTLGAVTAGGAYAVSRGPGLPALPPLPVLGGPAPPELRIDPVPVDFSELQARRRIGAASYVYEVDGRASTYYVTEQFGARLDQWAALHRKHIGQAPDEISSYGAWVRGSSRSWHRSGEAIDLARLRSGGRDLTSLRYDQWRDAPAGELRRRLSLYWRTAAGLHHEFADVLTYLFDDAHLNHVHVDIGRFGPERPRLIRRSDAQVRAVQAMCRHVWGRTDVDLTGDFDDATRDATTSILEQAGGPGELAGSRESWQAFMVATMEHA
;
A
#
# COMPACT_ATOMS: atom_id res chain seq x y z
N MET A 1 -13.97 25.92 69.90
CA MET A 1 -13.18 25.39 68.76
C MET A 1 -14.14 25.33 67.57
N SER A 2 -14.17 26.34 66.69
CA SER A 2 -13.48 26.40 65.38
C SER A 2 -13.53 25.09 64.58
N ARG A 3 -13.77 25.04 63.26
CA ARG A 3 -14.42 25.84 62.20
C ARG A 3 -14.19 24.98 60.92
N GLY A 4 -15.07 25.08 59.91
CA GLY A 4 -14.81 24.63 58.52
C GLY A 4 -15.84 23.60 58.01
N VAL A 5 -16.96 23.99 57.38
CA VAL A 5 -17.16 24.55 56.01
C VAL A 5 -16.77 23.57 54.89
N ARG A 6 -17.77 23.13 54.11
CA ARG A 6 -17.70 22.96 52.65
C ARG A 6 -19.02 23.44 52.03
N ASP A 7 -18.87 24.43 51.16
CA ASP A 7 -19.78 24.96 50.12
C ASP A 7 -20.24 23.86 49.15
N ASP A 8 -21.51 23.87 48.74
CA ASP A 8 -22.06 24.47 47.50
C ASP A 8 -21.33 23.98 46.23
N GLY A 9 -21.95 23.42 45.20
CA GLY A 9 -23.33 23.53 44.71
C GLY A 9 -23.17 23.62 43.19
N ASP A 10 -23.72 22.68 42.42
CA ASP A 10 -23.66 22.75 40.96
C ASP A 10 -25.02 22.40 40.34
N GLY A 11 -25.52 23.35 39.56
CA GLY A 11 -26.88 23.43 39.07
C GLY A 11 -27.11 22.75 37.73
N GLN A 12 -28.33 22.23 37.61
CA GLN A 12 -29.06 22.01 36.35
C GLN A 12 -29.28 23.37 35.62
N HIS A 13 -29.37 23.56 34.31
CA HIS A 13 -30.07 22.95 33.15
C HIS A 13 -29.69 23.84 31.90
N PRO A 14 -30.26 23.75 30.66
CA PRO A 14 -30.66 22.63 29.79
C PRO A 14 -30.29 22.81 28.28
N SER A 15 -30.47 21.72 27.51
CA SER A 15 -30.98 21.58 26.12
C SER A 15 -30.44 22.42 24.93
N LEU A 16 -30.32 21.78 23.76
CA LEU A 16 -31.11 22.12 22.56
C LEU A 16 -31.04 21.01 21.48
N SER A 17 -32.21 20.67 20.95
CA SER A 17 -32.47 19.82 19.78
C SER A 17 -33.18 20.67 18.74
N ARG A 18 -32.91 20.50 17.44
CA ARG A 18 -33.95 20.54 16.39
C ARG A 18 -33.45 20.10 15.00
N ARG A 19 -34.43 19.59 14.25
CA ARG A 19 -34.44 18.90 12.96
C ARG A 19 -34.48 19.84 11.74
N ARG A 20 -34.02 19.27 10.60
CA ARG A 20 -34.52 19.34 9.19
C ARG A 20 -34.33 20.64 8.37
N LEU A 21 -33.79 20.49 7.14
CA LEU A 21 -34.55 20.65 5.87
C LEU A 21 -33.72 20.22 4.63
N LEU A 22 -34.45 19.63 3.67
CA LEU A 22 -34.05 19.27 2.30
C LEU A 22 -34.29 20.45 1.35
N SER A 23 -33.51 20.57 0.28
CA SER A 23 -33.95 21.19 -0.98
C SER A 23 -33.20 20.61 -2.18
N TRP A 24 -33.98 20.23 -3.19
CA TRP A 24 -33.60 19.82 -4.55
C TRP A 24 -33.54 21.03 -5.51
N GLY A 25 -32.82 20.86 -6.63
CA GLY A 25 -32.89 21.67 -7.86
C GLY A 25 -31.53 21.70 -8.58
N ALA A 26 -31.22 20.90 -9.61
CA ALA A 26 -31.74 20.82 -11.00
C ALA A 26 -30.95 21.69 -12.02
N PHE A 27 -30.23 20.99 -12.92
CA PHE A 27 -29.86 21.28 -14.33
C PHE A 27 -29.12 22.58 -14.74
N GLY A 28 -28.04 22.41 -15.53
CA GLY A 28 -27.50 23.45 -16.41
C GLY A 28 -26.08 23.21 -16.94
N THR A 29 -25.98 22.92 -18.23
CA THR A 29 -24.84 22.48 -19.05
C THR A 29 -23.71 23.50 -19.35
N LEU A 30 -22.57 22.94 -19.81
CA LEU A 30 -21.57 23.45 -20.79
C LEU A 30 -20.42 24.35 -20.29
N GLY A 31 -19.19 23.84 -20.47
CA GLY A 31 -17.96 24.63 -20.37
C GLY A 31 -16.70 23.76 -20.30
N ALA A 32 -16.41 22.98 -21.34
CA ALA A 32 -15.14 22.27 -21.47
C ALA A 32 -14.04 23.28 -21.88
N VAL A 33 -13.04 23.46 -21.01
CA VAL A 33 -11.75 24.06 -21.39
C VAL A 33 -10.68 23.04 -21.02
N THR A 34 -10.34 22.19 -21.99
CA THR A 34 -9.16 21.32 -21.92
C THR A 34 -7.93 22.17 -22.19
N ALA A 35 -7.31 22.71 -21.14
CA ALA A 35 -5.93 23.18 -21.20
C ALA A 35 -5.00 21.96 -21.10
N GLY A 36 -4.82 21.26 -22.21
CA GLY A 36 -3.78 20.24 -22.34
C GLY A 36 -2.41 20.90 -22.40
N GLY A 37 -1.75 21.04 -21.25
CA GLY A 37 -0.35 21.47 -21.18
C GLY A 37 0.55 20.36 -21.72
N ALA A 38 1.00 20.51 -22.96
CA ALA A 38 2.07 19.69 -23.50
C ALA A 38 3.41 20.18 -22.91
N TYR A 39 3.92 19.50 -21.90
CA TYR A 39 5.30 19.70 -21.45
C TYR A 39 6.24 19.01 -22.44
N ALA A 40 6.98 19.81 -23.20
CA ALA A 40 8.09 19.35 -24.02
C ALA A 40 9.30 19.12 -23.11
N VAL A 41 9.60 17.85 -22.81
CA VAL A 41 10.86 17.49 -22.15
C VAL A 41 12.00 17.63 -23.18
N SER A 42 12.89 18.60 -22.98
CA SER A 42 14.11 18.70 -23.78
C SER A 42 15.03 17.50 -23.48
N ARG A 43 15.21 16.61 -24.46
CA ARG A 43 16.12 15.45 -24.37
C ARG A 43 17.57 15.90 -24.52
N GLY A 44 18.43 15.52 -23.58
CA GLY A 44 19.88 15.56 -23.76
C GLY A 44 20.33 14.54 -24.83
N PRO A 45 21.41 14.82 -25.58
CA PRO A 45 21.88 13.91 -26.62
C PRO A 45 22.60 12.70 -26.02
N GLY A 46 22.16 11.48 -26.37
CA GLY A 46 22.98 10.26 -26.19
C GLY A 46 22.31 9.00 -25.63
N LEU A 47 21.04 9.02 -25.23
CA LEU A 47 20.35 7.80 -24.77
C LEU A 47 19.47 7.21 -25.89
N PRO A 48 19.51 5.88 -26.13
CA PRO A 48 18.60 5.24 -27.06
C PRO A 48 17.16 5.45 -26.60
N ALA A 49 16.32 5.98 -27.48
CA ALA A 49 14.91 6.23 -27.21
C ALA A 49 14.21 4.91 -26.86
N LEU A 50 13.49 4.89 -25.73
CA LEU A 50 12.50 3.86 -25.47
C LEU A 50 11.48 3.86 -26.63
N PRO A 51 11.02 2.68 -27.09
CA PRO A 51 10.02 2.61 -28.14
C PRO A 51 8.77 3.41 -27.73
N PRO A 52 8.19 4.22 -28.63
CA PRO A 52 6.97 4.95 -28.34
C PRO A 52 5.86 3.93 -28.04
N LEU A 53 5.41 3.88 -26.79
CA LEU A 53 4.21 3.14 -26.43
C LEU A 53 3.01 3.86 -27.08
N PRO A 54 2.03 3.12 -27.64
CA PRO A 54 0.82 3.73 -28.15
C PRO A 54 0.14 4.48 -27.01
N VAL A 55 0.02 5.80 -27.18
CA VAL A 55 -0.82 6.65 -26.33
C VAL A 55 -2.26 6.19 -26.53
N LEU A 56 -2.71 5.23 -25.73
CA LEU A 56 -4.13 4.96 -25.58
C LEU A 56 -4.70 6.03 -24.65
N GLY A 57 -5.03 7.18 -25.24
CA GLY A 57 -5.72 8.31 -24.58
C GLY A 57 -7.17 8.01 -24.21
N GLY A 58 -7.48 6.78 -23.78
CA GLY A 58 -8.75 6.44 -23.15
C GLY A 58 -8.67 6.68 -21.64
N PRO A 59 -9.79 7.01 -20.96
CA PRO A 59 -9.81 7.06 -19.52
C PRO A 59 -9.38 5.70 -18.96
N ALA A 60 -8.49 5.70 -17.96
CA ALA A 60 -8.09 4.46 -17.29
C ALA A 60 -9.36 3.72 -16.79
N PRO A 61 -9.46 2.39 -16.98
CA PRO A 61 -10.65 1.62 -16.60
C PRO A 61 -10.99 1.88 -15.15
N PRO A 62 -12.28 1.98 -14.76
CA PRO A 62 -12.67 2.38 -13.42
C PRO A 62 -12.07 1.48 -12.34
N GLU A 63 -11.95 2.00 -11.12
CA GLU A 63 -11.63 1.18 -9.95
C GLU A 63 -12.69 0.08 -9.82
N LEU A 64 -12.28 -1.17 -9.96
CA LEU A 64 -13.11 -2.32 -9.65
C LEU A 64 -13.11 -2.52 -8.14
N ARG A 65 -14.28 -2.76 -7.56
CA ARG A 65 -14.44 -3.22 -6.18
C ARG A 65 -15.11 -4.58 -6.22
N ILE A 66 -14.42 -5.59 -5.73
CA ILE A 66 -14.90 -6.96 -5.66
C ILE A 66 -15.22 -7.25 -4.20
N ASP A 67 -16.29 -7.99 -3.94
CA ASP A 67 -16.56 -8.51 -2.59
C ASP A 67 -15.93 -9.90 -2.44
N PRO A 68 -15.31 -10.23 -1.29
CA PRO A 68 -14.76 -11.56 -1.07
C PRO A 68 -15.88 -12.59 -0.99
N VAL A 69 -15.71 -13.69 -1.72
CA VAL A 69 -16.59 -14.87 -1.67
C VAL A 69 -15.89 -15.96 -0.87
N PRO A 70 -16.39 -16.34 0.32
CA PRO A 70 -15.80 -17.42 1.11
C PRO A 70 -15.83 -18.75 0.36
N VAL A 71 -14.73 -19.50 0.43
CA VAL A 71 -14.59 -20.83 -0.19
C VAL A 71 -13.99 -21.84 0.80
N ASP A 72 -14.22 -23.13 0.55
CA ASP A 72 -13.51 -24.17 1.27
C ASP A 72 -12.07 -24.33 0.76
N PHE A 73 -11.16 -24.79 1.62
CA PHE A 73 -9.75 -24.98 1.22
C PHE A 73 -9.59 -25.99 0.07
N SER A 74 -10.54 -26.90 -0.13
CA SER A 74 -10.54 -27.83 -1.26
C SER A 74 -10.74 -27.16 -2.62
N GLU A 75 -11.22 -25.91 -2.64
CA GLU A 75 -11.36 -25.07 -3.84
C GLU A 75 -10.09 -24.23 -4.12
N LEU A 76 -9.10 -24.30 -3.24
CA LEU A 76 -7.88 -23.49 -3.29
C LEU A 76 -6.66 -24.32 -3.68
N GLN A 77 -5.65 -23.65 -4.23
CA GLN A 77 -4.35 -24.25 -4.47
C GLN A 77 -3.57 -24.37 -3.15
N ALA A 78 -3.18 -25.58 -2.82
CA ALA A 78 -2.22 -25.86 -1.75
C ALA A 78 -0.79 -25.54 -2.23
N ARG A 79 -0.14 -24.58 -1.59
CA ARG A 79 1.20 -24.09 -1.96
C ARG A 79 2.14 -24.13 -0.76
N ARG A 80 3.44 -24.32 -1.03
CA ARG A 80 4.50 -24.33 0.00
C ARG A 80 5.59 -23.29 -0.25
N ARG A 81 5.46 -22.52 -1.33
CA ARG A 81 6.44 -21.54 -1.77
C ARG A 81 5.77 -20.30 -2.35
N ILE A 82 6.41 -19.16 -2.13
CA ILE A 82 6.13 -17.90 -2.83
C ILE A 82 7.37 -17.60 -3.67
N GLY A 83 7.23 -17.68 -4.99
CA GLY A 83 8.35 -17.76 -5.92
C GLY A 83 9.28 -18.92 -5.55
N ALA A 84 10.56 -18.61 -5.34
CA ALA A 84 11.56 -19.60 -4.91
C ALA A 84 11.59 -19.82 -3.39
N ALA A 85 11.05 -18.90 -2.59
CA ALA A 85 11.16 -18.92 -1.14
C ALA A 85 10.16 -19.91 -0.51
N SER A 86 10.59 -20.61 0.53
CA SER A 86 9.73 -21.49 1.33
C SER A 86 8.74 -20.66 2.15
N TYR A 87 7.49 -21.10 2.20
CA TYR A 87 6.47 -20.51 3.07
C TYR A 87 6.64 -21.03 4.50
N VAL A 88 6.75 -20.11 5.45
CA VAL A 88 6.87 -20.39 6.88
C VAL A 88 5.72 -19.74 7.63
N TYR A 89 5.06 -20.49 8.51
CA TYR A 89 4.07 -19.91 9.41
C TYR A 89 4.78 -19.16 10.54
N GLU A 90 4.47 -17.88 10.68
CA GLU A 90 5.18 -16.95 11.56
C GLU A 90 5.07 -17.34 13.04
N VAL A 91 3.94 -17.94 13.45
CA VAL A 91 3.64 -18.21 14.86
C VAL A 91 4.51 -19.34 15.43
N ASP A 92 4.73 -20.41 14.67
CA ASP A 92 5.50 -21.58 15.13
C ASP A 92 6.86 -21.71 14.43
N GLY A 93 7.16 -20.86 13.45
CA GLY A 93 8.39 -20.85 12.69
C GLY A 93 8.57 -22.07 11.78
N ARG A 94 7.49 -22.81 11.48
CA ARG A 94 7.57 -24.04 10.69
C ARG A 94 7.23 -23.81 9.22
N ALA A 95 7.97 -24.48 8.35
CA ALA A 95 7.58 -24.61 6.95
C ALA A 95 6.20 -25.25 6.87
N SER A 96 5.29 -24.62 6.13
CA SER A 96 3.88 -25.01 6.11
C SER A 96 3.29 -24.96 4.71
N THR A 97 2.04 -25.38 4.59
CA THR A 97 1.23 -25.24 3.37
C THR A 97 0.24 -24.10 3.58
N TYR A 98 0.12 -23.22 2.60
CA TYR A 98 -0.89 -22.18 2.56
C TYR A 98 -1.83 -22.40 1.38
N TYR A 99 -3.05 -21.88 1.48
CA TYR A 99 -4.11 -22.11 0.51
C TYR A 99 -4.57 -20.78 -0.07
N VAL A 100 -4.53 -20.66 -1.39
CA VAL A 100 -4.89 -19.44 -2.12
C VAL A 100 -5.49 -19.77 -3.47
N THR A 101 -6.18 -18.80 -4.09
CA THR A 101 -6.56 -18.94 -5.50
C THR A 101 -5.31 -18.94 -6.38
N GLU A 102 -5.43 -19.54 -7.57
CA GLU A 102 -4.32 -19.58 -8.54
C GLU A 102 -3.83 -18.18 -8.90
N GLN A 103 -4.78 -17.27 -9.16
CA GLN A 103 -4.50 -15.90 -9.55
C GLN A 103 -3.76 -15.13 -8.45
N PHE A 104 -4.20 -15.25 -7.19
CA PHE A 104 -3.53 -14.59 -6.07
C PHE A 104 -2.12 -15.15 -5.85
N GLY A 105 -1.98 -16.48 -5.90
CA GLY A 105 -0.68 -17.15 -5.78
C GLY A 105 0.31 -16.71 -6.86
N ALA A 106 -0.12 -16.60 -8.12
CA ALA A 106 0.72 -16.12 -9.22
C ALA A 106 1.16 -14.66 -9.05
N ARG A 107 0.32 -13.82 -8.43
CA ARG A 107 0.62 -12.42 -8.16
C ARG A 107 1.65 -12.27 -7.03
N LEU A 108 1.59 -13.14 -6.02
CA LEU A 108 2.65 -13.25 -5.01
C LEU A 108 3.99 -13.68 -5.61
N ASP A 109 3.99 -14.59 -6.58
CA ASP A 109 5.21 -15.00 -7.29
C ASP A 109 5.81 -13.83 -8.10
N GLN A 110 4.96 -13.02 -8.75
CA GLN A 110 5.38 -11.82 -9.48
C GLN A 110 6.00 -10.78 -8.53
N TRP A 111 5.37 -10.53 -7.38
CA TRP A 111 5.94 -9.67 -6.35
C TRP A 111 7.32 -10.17 -5.87
N ALA A 112 7.46 -11.47 -5.58
CA ALA A 112 8.74 -12.02 -5.14
C ALA A 112 9.84 -11.89 -6.22
N ALA A 113 9.48 -12.02 -7.50
CA ALA A 113 10.40 -11.80 -8.62
C ALA A 113 10.81 -10.32 -8.73
N LEU A 114 9.88 -9.38 -8.54
CA LEU A 114 10.16 -7.94 -8.52
C LEU A 114 11.07 -7.55 -7.36
N HIS A 115 10.79 -8.07 -6.15
CA HIS A 115 11.61 -7.86 -4.96
C HIS A 115 13.06 -8.27 -5.23
N ARG A 116 13.27 -9.46 -5.79
CA ARG A 116 14.61 -9.91 -6.19
C ARG A 116 15.25 -8.98 -7.21
N LYS A 117 14.52 -8.61 -8.25
CA LYS A 117 15.04 -7.81 -9.36
C LYS A 117 15.44 -6.40 -8.94
N HIS A 118 14.59 -5.72 -8.17
CA HIS A 118 14.70 -4.28 -7.93
C HIS A 118 15.31 -3.94 -6.56
N ILE A 119 15.14 -4.80 -5.54
CA ILE A 119 15.77 -4.62 -4.23
C ILE A 119 17.09 -5.42 -4.14
N GLY A 120 17.28 -6.42 -5.01
CA GLY A 120 18.49 -7.27 -5.02
C GLY A 120 18.50 -8.34 -3.91
N GLN A 121 17.37 -8.51 -3.21
CA GLN A 121 17.22 -9.47 -2.12
C GLN A 121 16.57 -10.76 -2.63
N ALA A 122 17.21 -11.91 -2.39
CA ALA A 122 16.68 -13.22 -2.74
C ALA A 122 16.35 -14.01 -1.46
N PRO A 123 15.15 -13.85 -0.87
CA PRO A 123 14.76 -14.64 0.28
C PRO A 123 14.69 -16.13 -0.07
N ASP A 124 15.12 -16.98 0.85
CA ASP A 124 14.87 -18.43 0.84
C ASP A 124 13.67 -18.82 1.72
N GLU A 125 13.22 -17.91 2.57
CA GLU A 125 12.06 -18.03 3.46
C GLU A 125 11.23 -16.74 3.45
N ILE A 126 9.91 -16.91 3.38
CA ILE A 126 8.93 -15.85 3.60
C ILE A 126 7.98 -16.31 4.71
N SER A 127 7.95 -15.55 5.80
CA SER A 127 7.12 -15.83 6.98
C SER A 127 5.80 -15.05 6.92
N SER A 128 4.70 -15.68 7.34
CA SER A 128 3.35 -15.11 7.26
C SER A 128 2.43 -15.60 8.38
N TYR A 129 1.42 -14.80 8.73
CA TYR A 129 0.33 -15.19 9.65
C TYR A 129 -0.81 -15.96 9.00
N GLY A 130 -0.68 -16.29 7.72
CA GLY A 130 -1.66 -17.09 6.99
C GLY A 130 -2.20 -16.36 5.77
N ALA A 131 -2.70 -17.18 4.84
CA ALA A 131 -3.38 -16.71 3.64
C ALA A 131 -4.88 -17.05 3.67
N TRP A 132 -5.23 -18.22 4.23
CA TRP A 132 -6.61 -18.65 4.35
C TRP A 132 -6.94 -19.14 5.75
N VAL A 133 -8.18 -18.90 6.16
CA VAL A 133 -8.74 -19.42 7.41
C VAL A 133 -10.16 -19.95 7.13
N ARG A 134 -10.62 -20.99 7.84
CA ARG A 134 -11.99 -21.55 7.70
C ARG A 134 -13.11 -20.69 8.29
N GLY A 135 -14.12 -20.29 7.50
CA GLY A 135 -15.31 -19.59 8.00
C GLY A 135 -16.17 -18.98 6.89
N SER A 136 -17.30 -18.37 7.25
CA SER A 136 -18.31 -17.84 6.31
C SER A 136 -18.41 -16.31 6.27
N SER A 137 -17.55 -15.59 7.00
CA SER A 137 -17.47 -14.12 6.97
C SER A 137 -16.94 -13.61 5.62
N ARG A 138 -17.41 -12.45 5.14
CA ARG A 138 -16.89 -11.76 3.94
C ARG A 138 -15.50 -11.14 4.15
N SER A 139 -14.52 -11.96 4.48
CA SER A 139 -13.10 -11.57 4.64
C SER A 139 -12.29 -12.16 3.49
N TRP A 140 -11.32 -11.43 2.95
CA TRP A 140 -10.43 -11.89 1.88
C TRP A 140 -9.64 -13.14 2.22
N HIS A 141 -9.26 -13.33 3.48
CA HIS A 141 -8.68 -14.61 3.92
C HIS A 141 -9.63 -15.79 3.74
N ARG A 142 -10.96 -15.60 3.75
CA ARG A 142 -11.91 -16.70 3.53
C ARG A 142 -12.07 -17.03 2.04
N SER A 143 -11.76 -16.09 1.13
CA SER A 143 -11.75 -16.34 -0.31
C SER A 143 -10.43 -16.91 -0.81
N GLY A 144 -9.39 -16.95 0.04
CA GLY A 144 -8.06 -17.39 -0.36
C GLY A 144 -7.31 -16.35 -1.20
N GLU A 145 -7.66 -15.07 -1.05
CA GLU A 145 -7.14 -13.98 -1.86
C GLU A 145 -6.56 -12.85 -1.00
N ALA A 146 -6.10 -13.21 0.20
CA ALA A 146 -5.30 -12.35 1.06
C ALA A 146 -4.13 -13.11 1.67
N ILE A 147 -3.12 -12.37 2.14
CA ILE A 147 -2.03 -12.92 2.96
C ILE A 147 -1.44 -11.85 3.87
N ASP A 148 -1.06 -12.27 5.06
CA ASP A 148 -0.40 -11.43 6.06
C ASP A 148 1.10 -11.73 6.10
N LEU A 149 1.93 -10.87 5.51
CA LEU A 149 3.38 -11.07 5.38
C LEU A 149 4.13 -10.49 6.59
N ALA A 150 4.99 -11.30 7.21
CA ALA A 150 5.71 -10.92 8.43
C ALA A 150 7.20 -10.66 8.20
N ARG A 151 7.92 -11.54 7.49
CA ARG A 151 9.38 -11.40 7.27
C ARG A 151 9.84 -12.02 5.96
N LEU A 152 10.93 -11.48 5.43
CA LEU A 152 11.72 -12.05 4.33
C LEU A 152 13.09 -12.41 4.90
N ARG A 153 13.53 -13.65 4.70
CA ARG A 153 14.75 -14.19 5.32
C ARG A 153 15.64 -14.90 4.30
N SER A 154 16.94 -14.89 4.58
CA SER A 154 17.93 -15.70 3.86
C SER A 154 19.04 -16.18 4.77
N GLY A 155 19.36 -17.47 4.70
CA GLY A 155 20.40 -18.09 5.52
C GLY A 155 20.18 -17.88 7.02
N GLY A 156 18.92 -17.93 7.48
CA GLY A 156 18.54 -17.75 8.88
C GLY A 156 18.59 -16.30 9.39
N ARG A 157 18.80 -15.30 8.51
CA ARG A 157 18.83 -13.88 8.87
C ARG A 157 17.68 -13.12 8.20
N ASP A 158 17.17 -12.09 8.87
CA ASP A 158 16.18 -11.19 8.29
C ASP A 158 16.85 -10.33 7.20
N LEU A 159 16.28 -10.39 5.99
CA LEU A 159 16.55 -9.44 4.92
C LEU A 159 15.69 -8.19 5.10
N THR A 160 14.40 -8.40 5.34
CA THR A 160 13.42 -7.37 5.71
C THR A 160 12.45 -7.95 6.74
N SER A 161 12.19 -7.19 7.81
CA SER A 161 11.13 -7.50 8.77
C SER A 161 9.96 -6.54 8.57
N LEU A 162 8.76 -7.08 8.33
CA LEU A 162 7.50 -6.34 8.23
C LEU A 162 6.80 -6.20 9.60
N ARG A 163 7.49 -6.60 10.67
CA ARG A 163 7.03 -6.59 12.06
C ARG A 163 7.41 -5.28 12.74
N TYR A 164 6.73 -4.19 12.40
CA TYR A 164 7.00 -2.85 12.96
C TYR A 164 7.05 -2.88 14.50
N ASP A 165 6.16 -3.66 15.12
CA ASP A 165 6.10 -3.90 16.57
C ASP A 165 7.43 -4.38 17.19
N GLN A 166 8.30 -5.03 16.43
CA GLN A 166 9.57 -5.54 16.94
C GLN A 166 10.72 -4.54 16.85
N TRP A 167 10.58 -3.47 16.07
CA TRP A 167 11.71 -2.58 15.77
C TRP A 167 11.38 -1.10 15.77
N ARG A 168 10.13 -0.69 16.03
CA ARG A 168 9.71 0.71 16.13
C ARG A 168 10.52 1.53 17.15
N ASP A 169 10.98 0.87 18.21
CA ASP A 169 11.76 1.47 19.30
C ASP A 169 13.29 1.27 19.13
N ALA A 170 13.73 0.83 17.95
CA ALA A 170 15.16 0.66 17.66
C ALA A 170 15.91 2.01 17.66
N PRO A 171 17.22 2.02 17.92
CA PRO A 171 18.04 3.23 17.82
C PRO A 171 17.89 3.91 16.45
N ALA A 172 17.94 5.24 16.40
CA ALA A 172 17.55 6.04 15.23
C ALA A 172 18.20 5.61 13.89
N GLY A 173 19.48 5.23 13.90
CA GLY A 173 20.17 4.74 12.70
C GLY A 173 19.60 3.41 12.20
N GLU A 174 19.31 2.48 13.11
CA GLU A 174 18.72 1.19 12.80
C GLU A 174 17.25 1.32 12.39
N LEU A 175 16.49 2.17 13.09
CA LEU A 175 15.11 2.48 12.74
C LEU A 175 15.02 3.05 11.32
N ARG A 176 15.89 4.01 10.96
CA ARG A 176 15.94 4.57 9.59
C ARG A 176 16.22 3.50 8.54
N ARG A 177 17.20 2.63 8.79
CA ARG A 177 17.52 1.50 7.89
C ARG A 177 16.33 0.57 7.71
N ARG A 178 15.65 0.21 8.80
CA ARG A 178 14.48 -0.69 8.77
C ARG A 178 13.29 -0.05 8.08
N LEU A 179 13.01 1.22 8.33
CA LEU A 179 11.95 1.96 7.63
C LEU A 179 12.21 2.04 6.13
N SER A 180 13.43 2.33 5.70
CA SER A 180 13.78 2.32 4.27
C SER A 180 13.52 0.94 3.65
N LEU A 181 14.06 -0.14 4.23
CA LEU A 181 13.84 -1.51 3.71
C LEU A 181 12.37 -1.95 3.75
N TYR A 182 11.65 -1.59 4.81
CA TYR A 182 10.21 -1.85 4.94
C TYR A 182 9.44 -1.20 3.81
N TRP A 183 9.64 0.10 3.58
CA TRP A 183 8.88 0.86 2.57
C TRP A 183 9.29 0.53 1.14
N ARG A 184 10.54 0.13 0.90
CA ARG A 184 10.96 -0.46 -0.38
C ARG A 184 10.23 -1.78 -0.64
N THR A 185 10.13 -2.65 0.37
CA THR A 185 9.40 -3.92 0.26
C THR A 185 7.90 -3.69 0.04
N ALA A 186 7.31 -2.72 0.77
CA ALA A 186 5.93 -2.31 0.59
C ALA A 186 5.67 -1.67 -0.79
N ALA A 187 6.64 -0.97 -1.39
CA ALA A 187 6.52 -0.46 -2.76
C ALA A 187 6.37 -1.60 -3.77
N GLY A 188 7.13 -2.69 -3.60
CA GLY A 188 6.93 -3.91 -4.38
C GLY A 188 5.53 -4.51 -4.19
N LEU A 189 5.02 -4.53 -2.96
CA LEU A 189 3.65 -4.98 -2.70
C LEU A 189 2.63 -4.06 -3.38
N HIS A 190 2.78 -2.73 -3.30
CA HIS A 190 1.89 -1.76 -3.96
C HIS A 190 1.98 -1.76 -5.49
N HIS A 191 3.09 -2.26 -6.05
CA HIS A 191 3.20 -2.50 -7.49
C HIS A 191 2.23 -3.61 -7.92
N GLU A 192 2.09 -4.66 -7.11
CA GLU A 192 1.23 -5.79 -7.44
C GLU A 192 -0.18 -5.64 -6.87
N PHE A 193 -0.37 -5.12 -5.65
CA PHE A 193 -1.64 -5.08 -4.93
C PHE A 193 -2.08 -3.65 -4.64
N ALA A 194 -3.38 -3.40 -4.72
CA ALA A 194 -3.91 -2.07 -4.44
C ALA A 194 -4.21 -1.89 -2.95
N ASP A 195 -4.76 -2.93 -2.33
CA ASP A 195 -5.06 -3.01 -0.92
C ASP A 195 -3.84 -3.64 -0.22
N VAL A 196 -2.98 -2.77 0.30
CA VAL A 196 -1.77 -3.12 1.09
C VAL A 196 -1.88 -2.36 2.40
N LEU A 197 -2.11 -3.07 3.50
CA LEU A 197 -2.31 -2.48 4.82
C LEU A 197 -1.04 -2.67 5.63
N THR A 198 -0.49 -1.54 6.07
CA THR A 198 0.79 -1.47 6.81
C THR A 198 0.54 -1.09 8.26
N TYR A 199 1.60 -0.97 9.06
CA TYR A 199 1.50 -0.45 10.43
C TYR A 199 0.86 0.96 10.54
N LEU A 200 0.77 1.71 9.43
CA LEU A 200 0.09 3.02 9.41
C LEU A 200 -1.43 2.91 9.26
N PHE A 201 -1.98 1.73 9.00
CA PHE A 201 -3.42 1.53 8.85
C PHE A 201 -4.12 1.47 10.20
N ASP A 202 -3.71 0.55 11.07
CA ASP A 202 -4.18 0.44 12.46
C ASP A 202 -3.25 -0.46 13.30
N ASP A 203 -3.59 -0.63 14.59
CA ASP A 203 -2.82 -1.44 15.53
C ASP A 203 -2.78 -2.94 15.20
N ALA A 204 -3.75 -3.46 14.43
CA ALA A 204 -3.78 -4.87 14.05
C ALA A 204 -2.69 -5.21 13.02
N HIS A 205 -2.15 -4.21 12.32
CA HIS A 205 -1.12 -4.36 11.30
C HIS A 205 0.28 -3.97 11.79
N LEU A 206 0.48 -3.81 13.10
CA LEU A 206 1.82 -3.54 13.65
C LEU A 206 2.79 -4.70 13.43
N ASN A 207 2.28 -5.93 13.29
CA ASN A 207 3.10 -7.15 13.19
C ASN A 207 3.20 -7.72 11.77
N HIS A 208 2.52 -7.18 10.76
CA HIS A 208 2.58 -7.69 9.38
C HIS A 208 2.16 -6.64 8.36
N VAL A 209 2.36 -6.93 7.08
CA VAL A 209 1.67 -6.24 5.98
C VAL A 209 0.62 -7.17 5.41
N HIS A 210 -0.63 -6.73 5.42
CA HIS A 210 -1.74 -7.42 4.76
C HIS A 210 -1.79 -7.01 3.28
N VAL A 211 -2.04 -7.97 2.39
CA VAL A 211 -2.39 -7.67 0.99
C VAL A 211 -3.57 -8.50 0.53
N ASP A 212 -4.43 -7.90 -0.30
CA ASP A 212 -5.56 -8.57 -0.94
C ASP A 212 -5.82 -8.04 -2.37
N ILE A 213 -6.82 -8.60 -3.07
CA ILE A 213 -7.17 -8.25 -4.47
C ILE A 213 -8.50 -7.51 -4.61
N GLY A 214 -9.03 -6.95 -3.53
CA GLY A 214 -10.36 -6.35 -3.52
C GLY A 214 -10.54 -5.19 -4.49
N ARG A 215 -9.43 -4.55 -4.87
CA ARG A 215 -9.43 -3.54 -5.92
C ARG A 215 -8.64 -3.95 -7.17
N PHE A 216 -9.17 -3.53 -8.31
CA PHE A 216 -8.64 -3.77 -9.66
C PHE A 216 -8.58 -5.23 -10.14
N GLY A 217 -8.93 -6.22 -9.30
CA GLY A 217 -9.02 -7.62 -9.72
C GLY A 217 -7.74 -8.10 -10.43
N PRO A 218 -7.81 -8.58 -11.69
CA PRO A 218 -6.62 -9.01 -12.44
C PRO A 218 -5.69 -7.88 -12.88
N GLU A 219 -6.17 -6.63 -12.91
CA GLU A 219 -5.37 -5.52 -13.37
C GLU A 219 -4.38 -5.05 -12.30
N ARG A 220 -3.25 -4.52 -12.75
CA ARG A 220 -2.29 -3.88 -11.85
C ARG A 220 -2.86 -2.60 -11.22
N PRO A 221 -2.47 -2.27 -9.98
CA PRO A 221 -2.92 -1.08 -9.29
C PRO A 221 -2.46 0.22 -9.97
N ARG A 222 -3.22 1.27 -9.67
CA ARG A 222 -2.81 2.67 -9.80
C ARG A 222 -3.18 3.39 -8.51
N LEU A 223 -2.69 4.61 -8.33
CA LEU A 223 -3.05 5.44 -7.19
C LEU A 223 -4.56 5.71 -7.15
N ILE A 224 -5.18 5.40 -6.02
CA ILE A 224 -6.52 5.84 -5.63
C ILE A 224 -6.34 6.97 -4.62
N ARG A 225 -6.44 8.23 -5.07
CA ARG A 225 -6.19 9.43 -4.23
C ARG A 225 -7.00 9.48 -2.93
N ARG A 226 -8.19 8.86 -2.92
CA ARG A 226 -9.07 8.78 -1.75
C ARG A 226 -8.77 7.60 -0.80
N SER A 227 -7.74 6.81 -1.09
CA SER A 227 -7.36 5.63 -0.32
C SER A 227 -6.27 6.01 0.68
N ASP A 228 -6.67 6.28 1.93
CA ASP A 228 -5.76 6.66 3.01
C ASP A 228 -4.55 5.71 3.11
N ALA A 229 -4.77 4.39 3.04
CA ALA A 229 -3.68 3.41 3.06
C ALA A 229 -2.63 3.62 1.93
N GLN A 230 -3.06 3.88 0.69
CA GLN A 230 -2.13 4.10 -0.42
C GLN A 230 -1.42 5.45 -0.30
N VAL A 231 -2.15 6.49 0.11
CA VAL A 231 -1.58 7.83 0.24
C VAL A 231 -0.55 7.86 1.35
N ARG A 232 -0.87 7.32 2.54
CA ARG A 232 0.09 7.19 3.64
C ARG A 232 1.32 6.39 3.23
N ALA A 233 1.14 5.32 2.46
CA ALA A 233 2.26 4.54 1.95
C ALA A 233 3.17 5.36 1.03
N VAL A 234 2.60 6.11 0.08
CA VAL A 234 3.36 7.02 -0.80
C VAL A 234 4.11 8.07 0.01
N GLN A 235 3.44 8.71 0.97
CA GLN A 235 4.06 9.71 1.84
C GLN A 235 5.22 9.11 2.65
N ALA A 236 5.03 7.89 3.16
CA ALA A 236 6.06 7.17 3.90
C ALA A 236 7.24 6.74 3.01
N MET A 237 6.99 6.36 1.76
CA MET A 237 8.05 6.12 0.76
C MET A 237 8.82 7.40 0.47
N CYS A 238 8.14 8.51 0.22
CA CYS A 238 8.79 9.82 0.04
C CYS A 238 9.69 10.16 1.23
N ARG A 239 9.18 10.00 2.46
CA ARG A 239 9.92 10.37 3.67
C ARG A 239 11.07 9.43 4.01
N HIS A 240 10.81 8.12 4.02
CA HIS A 240 11.73 7.14 4.58
C HIS A 240 12.67 6.50 3.56
N VAL A 241 12.27 6.48 2.29
CA VAL A 241 13.12 6.00 1.20
C VAL A 241 13.82 7.19 0.55
N TRP A 242 13.07 8.20 0.11
CA TRP A 242 13.60 9.34 -0.65
C TRP A 242 14.06 10.54 0.19
N GLY A 243 13.94 10.47 1.52
CA GLY A 243 14.40 11.54 2.41
C GLY A 243 13.61 12.86 2.32
N ARG A 244 12.40 12.84 1.77
CA ARG A 244 11.52 14.02 1.65
C ARG A 244 10.87 14.37 2.99
N THR A 245 11.58 15.16 3.79
CA THR A 245 11.11 15.58 5.13
C THR A 245 10.00 16.63 5.08
N ASP A 246 9.75 17.20 3.90
CA ASP A 246 8.66 18.13 3.59
C ASP A 246 7.30 17.45 3.37
N VAL A 247 7.28 16.11 3.31
CA VAL A 247 6.05 15.31 3.18
C VAL A 247 5.64 14.76 4.54
N ASP A 248 4.43 15.13 4.96
CA ASP A 248 3.81 14.65 6.20
C ASP A 248 2.92 13.42 5.94
N LEU A 249 2.78 12.55 6.95
CA LEU A 249 1.97 11.33 6.88
C LEU A 249 0.50 11.61 7.21
N THR A 250 -0.12 12.53 6.47
CA THR A 250 -1.48 13.01 6.71
C THR A 250 -2.54 12.02 6.24
N GLY A 251 -2.25 11.24 5.19
CA GLY A 251 -3.23 10.45 4.45
C GLY A 251 -3.95 11.21 3.34
N ASP A 252 -3.70 12.52 3.20
CA ASP A 252 -4.23 13.36 2.14
C ASP A 252 -3.22 13.51 1.00
N PHE A 253 -3.66 13.31 -0.24
CA PHE A 253 -2.79 13.49 -1.41
C PHE A 253 -2.67 14.98 -1.77
N ASP A 254 -1.98 15.72 -0.90
CA ASP A 254 -1.81 17.16 -0.96
C ASP A 254 -0.74 17.62 -1.97
N ASP A 255 -0.54 18.94 -2.05
CA ASP A 255 0.43 19.55 -2.97
C ASP A 255 1.87 19.11 -2.68
N ALA A 256 2.25 19.00 -1.40
CA ALA A 256 3.59 18.55 -1.02
C ALA A 256 3.83 17.10 -1.46
N THR A 257 2.86 16.22 -1.26
CA THR A 257 2.92 14.82 -1.70
C THR A 257 2.95 14.73 -3.23
N ARG A 258 2.13 15.51 -3.94
CA ARG A 258 2.13 15.56 -5.40
C ARG A 258 3.48 16.03 -5.94
N ASP A 259 3.98 17.16 -5.46
CA ASP A 259 5.22 17.77 -5.96
C ASP A 259 6.43 16.86 -5.66
N ALA A 260 6.44 16.20 -4.49
CA ALA A 260 7.46 15.23 -4.15
C ALA A 260 7.47 14.02 -5.09
N THR A 261 6.29 13.43 -5.34
CA THR A 261 6.17 12.25 -6.20
C THR A 261 6.44 12.57 -7.66
N THR A 262 6.06 13.74 -8.16
CA THR A 262 6.41 14.22 -9.51
C THR A 262 7.91 14.38 -9.65
N SER A 263 8.59 15.04 -8.70
CA SER A 263 10.05 15.20 -8.75
C SER A 263 10.78 13.85 -8.72
N ILE A 264 10.31 12.90 -7.92
CA ILE A 264 10.85 11.53 -7.88
C ILE A 264 10.67 10.83 -9.23
N LEU A 265 9.48 10.94 -9.85
CA LEU A 265 9.21 10.37 -11.16
C LEU A 265 10.12 10.97 -12.24
N GLU A 266 10.28 12.28 -12.26
CA GLU A 266 11.19 12.97 -13.19
C GLU A 266 12.64 12.48 -13.02
N GLN A 267 13.13 12.36 -11.78
CA GLN A 267 14.46 11.84 -11.49
C GLN A 267 14.64 10.40 -11.96
N ALA A 268 13.58 9.58 -11.85
CA ALA A 268 13.58 8.18 -12.28
C ALA A 268 13.29 8.00 -13.78
N GLY A 269 13.06 9.08 -14.54
CA GLY A 269 12.65 9.01 -15.95
C GLY A 269 11.24 8.44 -16.17
N GLY A 270 10.40 8.46 -15.13
CA GLY A 270 8.99 8.06 -15.17
C GLY A 270 8.09 9.13 -15.81
N PRO A 271 6.86 8.76 -16.22
CA PRO A 271 5.96 9.68 -16.89
C PRO A 271 5.10 10.48 -15.91
N GLY A 272 4.94 11.77 -16.18
CA GLY A 272 3.89 12.64 -15.64
C GLY A 272 3.78 12.65 -14.10
N GLU A 273 2.56 12.89 -13.60
CA GLU A 273 2.26 12.86 -12.17
C GLU A 273 1.86 11.45 -11.72
N LEU A 274 2.13 11.11 -10.45
CA LEU A 274 1.85 9.79 -9.87
C LEU A 274 0.40 9.34 -10.08
N ALA A 275 -0.55 10.27 -9.94
CA ALA A 275 -1.97 9.99 -10.09
C ALA A 275 -2.48 10.07 -11.54
N GLY A 276 -1.63 10.44 -12.49
CA GLY A 276 -2.01 10.63 -13.89
C GLY A 276 -2.24 9.32 -14.64
N SER A 277 -1.55 8.25 -14.24
CA SER A 277 -1.66 6.96 -14.93
C SER A 277 -1.24 5.77 -14.07
N ARG A 278 -1.56 4.57 -14.54
CA ARG A 278 -1.04 3.32 -13.96
C ARG A 278 0.47 3.24 -14.16
N GLU A 279 0.94 3.65 -15.32
CA GLU A 279 2.35 3.62 -15.70
C GLU A 279 3.18 4.51 -14.76
N SER A 280 2.67 5.69 -14.39
CA SER A 280 3.27 6.58 -13.39
C SER A 280 3.32 5.92 -12.01
N TRP A 281 2.24 5.29 -11.56
CA TRP A 281 2.23 4.53 -10.30
C TRP A 281 3.27 3.42 -10.27
N GLN A 282 3.31 2.60 -11.32
CA GLN A 282 4.23 1.47 -11.41
C GLN A 282 5.68 1.93 -11.50
N ALA A 283 5.96 2.99 -12.26
CA ALA A 283 7.28 3.60 -12.35
C ALA A 283 7.77 4.13 -10.99
N PHE A 284 6.89 4.80 -10.22
CA PHE A 284 7.22 5.26 -8.88
C PHE A 284 7.53 4.12 -7.91
N MET A 285 6.75 3.03 -7.96
CA MET A 285 7.00 1.85 -7.12
C MET A 285 8.33 1.17 -7.47
N VAL A 286 8.66 1.04 -8.76
CA VAL A 286 9.95 0.52 -9.21
C VAL A 286 11.11 1.41 -8.75
N ALA A 287 11.02 2.72 -9.00
CA ALA A 287 12.04 3.67 -8.59
C ALA A 287 12.26 3.62 -7.06
N THR A 288 11.17 3.52 -6.30
CA THR A 288 11.23 3.40 -4.83
C THR A 288 11.91 2.10 -4.40
N MET A 289 11.62 0.96 -5.03
CA MET A 289 12.31 -0.30 -4.74
C MET A 289 13.82 -0.21 -4.99
N GLU A 290 14.24 0.47 -6.05
CA GLU A 290 15.64 0.59 -6.48
C GLU A 290 16.45 1.61 -5.66
N HIS A 291 15.79 2.58 -5.02
CA HIS A 291 16.44 3.62 -4.23
C HIS A 291 17.00 3.05 -2.91
N ALA A 292 18.32 3.16 -2.71
CA ALA A 292 19.06 2.58 -1.58
C ALA A 292 19.74 3.64 -0.71
#